data_AF-A0A7C8DBL9-F1
#
_entry.id   AF-A0A7C8DBL9-F1
#
_cell.length_a   1.000
_cell.length_b   1.000
_cell.length_c   1.000
_cell.angle_alpha   90.00
_cell.angle_beta   90.00
_cell.angle_gamma   90.00
#
_symmetry.space_group_name_H-M   'P 1'
#
loop_
_entity.id
_entity.type
_entity.pdbx_description
1 polymer ?
#
loop_
_entity_poly.entity_id
_entity_poly.type
_entity_poly.pdbx_seq_one_letter_code
_entity_poly.pdbx_strand_id
1 'polypeptide(L)'
;MVSLRIPEDHLLEIDQRVGFDGMRNRSDVIRNAVRRYLALPLPSMGERVEVDLGPDLTVRMRDFCKLRGESVAAVLRQAAREHIAKGTLESATVDQVLSMRMDELRARFDDDSNAL
;
A
#
# COMPACT_ATOMS: atom_id res chain seq x y z
N MET A 1 -29.80 7.87 -21.18
CA MET A 1 -30.16 8.70 -20.01
C MET A 1 -30.17 7.78 -18.81
N VAL A 2 -29.50 8.14 -17.71
CA VAL A 2 -29.43 7.33 -16.48
C VAL A 2 -30.03 8.16 -15.35
N SER A 3 -30.93 7.57 -14.56
CA SER A 3 -31.46 8.18 -13.34
C SER A 3 -30.73 7.59 -12.14
N LEU A 4 -30.25 8.42 -11.22
CA LEU A 4 -29.50 8.02 -10.04
C LEU A 4 -29.97 8.84 -8.83
N ARG A 5 -30.17 8.18 -7.69
CA ARG A 5 -30.58 8.83 -6.45
C ARG A 5 -29.35 9.18 -5.64
N ILE A 6 -29.14 10.48 -5.40
CA ILE A 6 -28.01 11.02 -4.64
C ILE A 6 -28.56 11.63 -3.34
N PRO A 7 -27.96 11.34 -2.16
CA PRO A 7 -28.27 12.04 -0.92
C PRO A 7 -28.07 13.56 -1.02
N GLU A 8 -28.82 14.32 -0.23
CA GLU A 8 -28.76 15.79 -0.28
C GLU A 8 -27.37 16.35 0.04
N ASP A 9 -26.68 15.77 1.01
CA ASP A 9 -25.33 16.20 1.41
C ASP A 9 -24.34 16.12 0.22
N HIS A 10 -24.41 15.03 -0.55
CA HIS A 10 -23.55 14.84 -1.72
C HIS A 10 -23.98 15.70 -2.91
N LEU A 11 -25.27 16.01 -3.05
CA LEU A 11 -25.74 16.98 -4.05
C LEU A 11 -25.16 18.37 -3.78
N LEU A 12 -25.09 18.78 -2.52
CA LEU A 12 -24.49 20.06 -2.13
C LEU A 12 -23.00 20.12 -2.49
N GLU A 13 -22.24 19.05 -2.24
CA GLU A 13 -20.84 18.97 -2.67
C GLU A 13 -20.66 19.03 -4.19
N ILE A 14 -21.57 18.42 -4.94
CA ILE A 14 -21.56 18.49 -6.42
C ILE A 14 -21.83 19.92 -6.87
N ASP A 15 -22.78 20.62 -6.23
CA ASP A 15 -23.11 22.00 -6.54
C ASP A 15 -21.94 22.96 -6.30
N GLN A 16 -21.19 22.77 -5.23
CA GLN A 16 -19.99 23.57 -4.94
C GLN A 16 -18.92 23.43 -6.03
N ARG A 17 -18.93 22.32 -6.78
CA ARG A 17 -17.98 22.05 -7.88
C ARG A 17 -18.49 22.57 -9.23
N VAL A 18 -19.74 23.02 -9.33
CA VAL A 18 -20.25 23.68 -10.54
C VAL A 18 -19.57 25.05 -10.69
N GLY A 19 -19.12 25.38 -11.89
CA GLY A 19 -18.36 26.60 -12.18
C GLY A 19 -16.85 26.45 -12.02
N PHE A 20 -16.36 25.39 -11.38
CA PHE A 20 -14.93 25.07 -11.30
C PHE A 20 -14.49 24.20 -12.48
N ASP A 21 -13.25 24.40 -12.95
CA ASP A 21 -12.61 23.57 -14.00
C ASP A 21 -13.46 23.44 -15.29
N GLY A 22 -14.21 24.50 -15.63
CA GLY A 22 -15.06 24.55 -16.83
C GLY A 22 -16.37 23.77 -16.76
N MET A 23 -16.72 23.20 -15.60
CA MET A 23 -17.99 22.48 -15.39
C MET A 23 -19.16 23.47 -15.34
N ARG A 24 -20.14 23.34 -16.24
CA ARG A 24 -21.24 24.32 -16.34
C ARG A 24 -22.49 23.93 -15.56
N ASN A 25 -22.64 22.63 -15.27
CA ASN A 25 -23.80 22.08 -14.60
C ASN A 25 -23.42 20.82 -13.79
N ARG A 26 -24.33 20.36 -12.94
CA ARG A 26 -24.17 19.13 -12.15
C ARG A 26 -23.84 17.92 -13.03
N SER A 27 -24.47 17.80 -14.20
CA SER A 27 -24.24 16.68 -15.11
C SER A 27 -22.82 16.65 -15.68
N ASP A 28 -22.18 17.81 -15.89
CA ASP A 28 -20.79 17.90 -16.33
C ASP A 28 -19.86 17.43 -15.21
N VAL A 29 -20.10 17.89 -13.97
CA VAL A 29 -19.36 17.45 -12.77
C VAL A 29 -19.46 15.94 -12.61
N ILE A 30 -20.68 15.39 -12.67
CA ILE A 30 -20.92 13.95 -12.54
C ILE A 30 -20.26 13.18 -13.68
N ARG A 31 -20.37 13.66 -14.92
CA ARG A 31 -19.76 13.01 -16.09
C ARG A 31 -18.24 12.99 -16.00
N ASN A 32 -17.62 14.07 -15.54
CA ASN A 32 -16.18 14.14 -15.32
C ASN A 32 -15.75 13.17 -14.21
N ALA A 33 -16.46 13.16 -13.09
CA ALA A 33 -16.20 12.23 -11.99
C ALA A 33 -16.29 10.76 -12.45
N VAL A 34 -17.33 10.40 -13.19
CA VAL A 34 -17.49 9.06 -13.78
C VAL A 34 -16.36 8.76 -14.77
N ARG A 35 -15.98 9.70 -15.63
CA ARG A 35 -14.87 9.52 -16.57
C ARG A 35 -13.55 9.26 -15.84
N ARG A 36 -13.27 10.02 -14.77
CA ARG A 36 -12.09 9.81 -13.92
C ARG A 36 -12.15 8.43 -13.26
N TYR A 37 -13.29 8.08 -12.66
CA TYR A 37 -13.51 6.77 -12.05
C TYR A 37 -13.28 5.60 -13.01
N LEU A 38 -13.82 5.68 -14.24
CA LEU A 38 -13.65 4.64 -15.25
C LEU A 38 -12.24 4.61 -15.86
N ALA A 39 -11.47 5.69 -15.73
CA ALA A 39 -10.06 5.72 -16.10
C ALA A 39 -9.17 5.10 -15.03
N LEU A 40 -9.67 4.86 -13.81
CA LEU A 40 -8.95 4.04 -12.85
C LEU A 40 -8.90 2.59 -13.39
N PRO A 41 -7.76 1.91 -13.26
CA PRO A 41 -7.68 0.47 -13.54
C PRO A 41 -8.75 -0.27 -12.72
N LEU A 42 -9.47 -1.21 -13.35
CA LEU A 42 -10.45 -2.04 -12.67
C LEU A 42 -9.82 -2.71 -11.43
N PRO A 43 -10.57 -2.88 -10.32
CA PRO A 43 -10.08 -3.55 -9.12
C PRO A 43 -10.05 -5.06 -9.36
N SER A 44 -9.16 -5.51 -10.23
CA SER A 44 -8.77 -6.90 -10.43
C SER A 44 -7.27 -7.10 -10.18
N MET A 45 -6.59 -6.11 -9.60
CA MET A 45 -5.14 -6.10 -9.40
C MET A 45 -4.76 -5.46 -8.06
N GLY A 46 -5.09 -6.14 -6.97
CA GLY A 46 -4.59 -5.83 -5.63
C GLY A 46 -5.11 -4.55 -4.99
N GLU A 47 -4.72 -4.34 -3.74
CA GLU A 47 -4.99 -3.11 -2.98
C GLU A 47 -4.10 -1.98 -3.50
N ARG A 48 -4.71 -0.82 -3.79
CA ARG A 48 -3.98 0.39 -4.21
C ARG A 48 -3.66 1.22 -2.98
N VAL A 49 -2.37 1.33 -2.68
CA VAL A 49 -1.84 2.18 -1.61
C VAL A 49 -1.21 3.43 -2.23
N GLU A 50 -1.67 4.61 -1.84
CA GLU A 50 -1.02 5.88 -2.18
C GLU A 50 -0.07 6.28 -1.05
N VAL A 51 1.17 6.60 -1.41
CA VAL A 51 2.25 6.88 -0.46
C VAL A 51 2.99 8.14 -0.89
N ASP A 52 3.15 9.08 0.05
CA ASP A 52 4.08 10.19 -0.12
C ASP A 52 5.49 9.72 0.26
N LEU A 53 6.40 9.81 -0.71
CA LEU A 53 7.80 9.40 -0.54
C LEU A 53 8.63 10.49 0.16
N GLY A 54 8.12 11.73 0.24
CA GLY A 54 8.91 12.88 0.67
C GLY A 54 9.98 13.29 -0.37
N PRO A 55 10.66 14.43 -0.15
CA PRO A 55 11.50 15.06 -1.17
C PRO A 55 12.75 14.24 -1.54
N ASP A 56 13.46 13.72 -0.54
CA ASP A 56 14.73 13.01 -0.73
C ASP A 56 14.56 11.67 -1.49
N LEU A 57 13.59 10.85 -1.05
CA LEU A 57 13.29 9.58 -1.70
C LEU A 57 12.67 9.78 -3.10
N THR A 58 11.90 10.85 -3.31
CA THR A 58 11.35 11.18 -4.63
C THR A 58 12.45 11.44 -5.66
N VAL A 59 13.50 12.18 -5.30
CA VAL A 59 14.64 12.45 -6.19
C VAL A 59 15.38 11.16 -6.50
N ARG A 60 15.75 10.39 -5.47
CA ARG A 60 16.46 9.11 -5.66
C ARG A 60 15.66 8.12 -6.50
N MET A 61 14.36 7.99 -6.23
CA MET A 61 13.48 7.10 -6.98
C MET A 61 13.41 7.49 -8.46
N ARG A 62 13.30 8.80 -8.75
CA ARG A 62 13.29 9.31 -10.11
C ARG A 62 14.57 8.97 -10.86
N ASP A 63 15.73 9.20 -10.25
CA ASP A 63 17.01 8.95 -10.89
C ASP A 63 17.26 7.46 -11.08
N PHE A 64 16.88 6.63 -10.10
CA PHE A 64 16.92 5.18 -10.22
C PHE A 64 16.06 4.65 -11.37
N CYS A 65 14.81 5.15 -11.48
CA CYS A 65 13.90 4.76 -12.57
C CYS A 65 14.46 5.16 -13.95
N LYS A 66 15.08 6.34 -14.07
CA LYS A 66 15.73 6.77 -15.31
C LYS A 66 16.89 5.86 -15.71
N LEU A 67 17.71 5.44 -14.74
CA LEU A 67 18.87 4.59 -14.99
C LEU A 67 18.47 3.16 -15.40
N ARG A 68 17.42 2.60 -14.80
CA ARG A 68 17.00 1.22 -15.04
C ARG A 68 15.92 1.07 -16.12
N GLY A 69 15.30 2.16 -16.56
CA GLY A 69 14.16 2.10 -17.47
C GLY A 69 12.90 1.48 -16.85
N GLU A 70 12.84 1.40 -15.52
CA GLU A 70 11.74 0.80 -14.78
C GLU A 70 10.72 1.85 -14.31
N SER A 71 9.46 1.45 -14.18
CA SER A 71 8.43 2.31 -13.59
C SER A 71 8.55 2.36 -12.07
N VAL A 72 8.22 3.51 -11.46
CA VAL A 72 8.18 3.69 -9.99
C VAL A 72 7.35 2.60 -9.30
N ALA A 73 6.22 2.21 -9.90
CA ALA A 73 5.35 1.16 -9.36
C ALA A 73 5.98 -0.24 -9.41
N ALA A 74 6.88 -0.52 -10.35
CA ALA A 74 7.63 -1.78 -10.38
C ALA A 74 8.70 -1.80 -9.28
N VAL A 75 9.45 -0.72 -9.15
CA VAL A 75 10.50 -0.57 -8.13
C VAL A 75 9.91 -0.66 -6.72
N LEU A 76 8.80 0.02 -6.43
CA LEU A 76 8.14 -0.05 -5.13
C LEU A 76 7.58 -1.44 -4.83
N ARG A 77 6.99 -2.13 -5.81
CA ARG A 77 6.52 -3.52 -5.61
C ARG A 77 7.67 -4.46 -5.29
N GLN A 78 8.81 -4.29 -5.95
CA GLN A 78 9.99 -5.11 -5.70
C GLN A 78 10.58 -4.80 -4.32
N ALA A 79 10.75 -3.53 -3.98
CA ALA A 79 11.25 -3.10 -2.67
C ALA A 79 10.35 -3.60 -1.53
N ALA A 80 9.01 -3.55 -1.70
CA ALA A 80 8.07 -4.08 -0.72
C ALA A 80 8.24 -5.60 -0.53
N ARG A 81 8.39 -6.37 -1.60
CA ARG A 81 8.64 -7.82 -1.52
C ARG A 81 9.95 -8.15 -0.83
N GLU A 82 11.03 -7.45 -1.18
CA GLU A 82 12.35 -7.63 -0.56
C GLU A 82 12.32 -7.25 0.92
N HIS A 83 11.65 -6.17 1.28
CA HIS A 83 11.50 -5.74 2.67
C HIS A 83 10.72 -6.77 3.50
N ILE A 84 9.60 -7.28 2.97
CA ILE A 84 8.82 -8.34 3.63
C ILE A 84 9.67 -9.61 3.77
N ALA A 85 10.35 -10.05 2.71
CA ALA A 85 11.20 -11.23 2.75
C ALA A 85 12.31 -11.11 3.82
N LYS A 86 12.96 -9.95 3.88
CA LYS A 86 13.97 -9.65 4.90
C LYS A 86 13.40 -9.68 6.30
N GLY A 87 12.25 -9.04 6.53
CA GLY A 87 11.57 -9.05 7.83
C GLY A 87 11.16 -10.47 8.27
N THR A 88 10.67 -11.30 7.34
CA THR A 88 10.32 -12.70 7.65
C THR A 88 11.53 -13.56 7.97
N LEU A 89 12.66 -13.35 7.29
CA LEU A 89 13.91 -14.06 7.58
C LEU A 89 14.46 -13.66 8.95
N GLU A 90 14.47 -12.35 9.25
CA GLU A 90 14.89 -11.83 10.56
C GLU A 90 14.03 -12.42 11.69
N SER A 91 12.70 -12.46 11.54
CA SER A 91 11.80 -13.13 12.50
C SER A 91 12.06 -14.63 12.61
N ALA A 92 12.26 -15.35 11.50
CA ALA A 92 12.55 -16.79 11.53
C ALA A 92 13.89 -17.09 12.22
N THR A 93 14.93 -16.27 12.00
CA THR A 93 16.20 -16.41 12.73
C THR A 93 16.05 -16.08 14.21
N VAL A 94 15.22 -15.10 14.57
CA VAL A 94 14.97 -14.76 15.98
C VAL A 94 14.22 -15.90 16.67
N ASP A 95 13.19 -16.47 16.03
CA ASP A 95 12.45 -17.62 16.55
C ASP A 95 13.34 -18.86 16.69
N GLN A 96 14.23 -19.10 15.72
CA GLN A 96 15.17 -20.21 15.73
C GLN A 96 16.27 -20.05 16.79
N VAL A 97 16.75 -18.83 17.03
CA VAL A 97 17.70 -18.53 18.11
C VAL A 97 17.01 -18.66 19.48
N LEU A 98 15.77 -18.20 19.61
CA LEU A 98 14.97 -18.35 20.82
C LEU A 98 14.64 -19.81 21.12
N SER A 99 14.30 -20.61 20.11
CA SER A 99 14.04 -22.05 20.29
C SER A 99 15.30 -22.79 20.74
N MET A 100 16.44 -22.51 20.10
CA MET A 100 17.73 -23.12 20.45
C MET A 100 18.15 -22.79 21.89
N ARG A 101 17.93 -21.53 22.33
CA ARG A 101 18.15 -21.12 23.73
C ARG A 101 17.19 -21.79 24.71
N MET A 102 15.92 -21.95 24.34
CA MET A 102 14.93 -22.64 25.16
C MET A 102 15.24 -24.13 25.29
N ASP A 103 15.72 -24.76 24.24
CA ASP A 103 16.13 -26.17 24.25
C ASP A 103 17.41 -26.37 25.09
N GLU A 104 18.38 -25.44 25.01
CA GLU A 104 19.54 -25.41 25.92
C GLU A 104 19.14 -25.26 27.39
N LEU A 105 18.15 -24.41 27.69
CA LEU A 105 17.63 -24.21 29.05
C LEU A 105 16.93 -25.47 29.56
N ARG A 106 16.08 -26.10 28.74
CA ARG A 106 15.39 -27.35 29.09
C ARG A 106 16.37 -28.48 29.36
N ALA A 107 17.39 -28.64 28.51
CA ALA A 107 18.41 -29.66 28.69
C ALA A 107 19.17 -29.52 30.03
N ARG A 108 19.43 -28.29 30.49
CA ARG A 108 20.05 -28.04 31.80
C ARG A 108 19.13 -28.36 32.97
N PHE A 109 17.84 -28.06 32.85
CA PHE A 109 16.85 -28.39 33.89
C PHE A 109 16.57 -29.89 34.00
N ASP A 110 16.66 -30.62 32.88
CA ASP A 110 16.50 -32.08 32.85
C ASP A 110 17.75 -32.80 33.41
N ASP A 111 18.96 -32.28 33.19
CA ASP A 111 20.20 -32.82 33.77
C ASP A 111 20.26 -32.61 35.30
N ASP A 112 19.85 -31.44 35.80
CA ASP A 112 19.78 -31.17 37.25
C ASP A 112 18.66 -31.97 37.95
N SER A 113 17.59 -32.33 37.24
CA SER A 113 16.49 -33.15 37.81
C SER A 113 16.80 -34.64 37.84
N ASN A 114 17.77 -35.13 37.06
CA ASN A 114 18.21 -36.53 37.05
C ASN A 114 19.37 -36.81 38.03
N ALA A 115 19.84 -35.81 38.77
CA ALA A 115 20.96 -35.93 39.71
C ALA A 115 20.53 -36.11 41.19
N LEU A 116 19.26 -36.43 41.46
CA LEU A 116 18.67 -36.60 42.80
C LEU A 116 18.20 -38.03 43.08
#